data_AF-A0A328SD81-F1
#
_entry.id   AF-A0A328SD81-F1
#
_cell.length_a   1.000
_cell.length_b   1.000
_cell.length_c   1.000
_cell.angle_alpha   90.00
_cell.angle_beta   90.00
_cell.angle_gamma   90.00
#
_symmetry.space_group_name_H-M   'P 1'
#
loop_
_entity.id
_entity.type
_entity.pdbx_description
1 polymer ?
#
loop_
_entity_poly.entity_id
_entity_poly.type
_entity_poly.pdbx_seq_one_letter_code
_entity_poly.pdbx_strand_id
1 'polypeptide(L)'
;MAYKLDNSNIIQENLQINLPIMRYTNMASAKILTFVDKCVRSLNYLKNEGFEIDDLYYQRLSEFTDTISNKLIVNDYKTYQKIKSYINMASLIVDSGFNHKDPGSVISSFYGLKNNLNKLNVIEN
;
A
#
# COMPACT_ATOMS: atom_id res chain seq x y z
N MET A 1 -33.95 -23.11 30.86
CA MET A 1 -33.90 -21.79 30.20
C MET A 1 -32.80 -21.83 29.14
N ALA A 2 -33.16 -21.97 27.87
CA ALA A 2 -32.22 -21.99 26.76
C ALA A 2 -31.80 -20.54 26.44
N TYR A 3 -30.59 -20.15 26.82
CA TYR A 3 -30.01 -18.88 26.37
C TYR A 3 -29.58 -19.04 24.91
N LYS A 4 -30.44 -18.50 24.03
CA LYS A 4 -30.24 -18.10 22.63
C LYS A 4 -28.92 -18.53 21.95
N LEU A 5 -29.08 -19.48 21.02
CA LEU A 5 -28.15 -19.83 19.92
C LEU A 5 -28.08 -18.75 18.80
N ASP A 6 -28.90 -17.70 18.86
CA ASP A 6 -28.94 -16.66 17.82
C ASP A 6 -27.66 -15.80 17.80
N ASN A 7 -27.04 -15.53 18.95
CA ASN A 7 -25.83 -14.71 19.01
C ASN A 7 -24.60 -15.46 18.50
N SER A 8 -24.51 -16.79 18.66
CA SER A 8 -23.35 -17.56 18.21
C SER A 8 -23.26 -17.61 16.69
N ASN A 9 -24.38 -17.71 15.99
CA ASN A 9 -24.41 -17.73 14.53
C ASN A 9 -24.00 -16.38 13.93
N ILE A 10 -24.52 -15.28 14.48
CA ILE A 10 -24.14 -13.91 14.07
C ILE A 10 -22.65 -13.65 14.30
N ILE A 11 -22.08 -14.13 15.42
CA ILE A 11 -20.64 -13.99 15.72
C ILE A 11 -19.82 -14.81 14.71
N GLN A 12 -20.22 -16.04 14.40
CA GLN A 12 -19.52 -16.90 13.45
C GLN A 12 -19.55 -16.33 12.02
N GLU A 13 -20.68 -15.80 11.57
CA GLU A 13 -20.79 -15.14 10.25
C GLU A 13 -19.93 -13.87 10.18
N ASN A 14 -19.96 -13.03 11.21
CA ASN A 14 -19.09 -11.84 11.28
C ASN A 14 -17.61 -12.21 11.25
N LEU A 15 -17.20 -13.27 11.95
CA LEU A 15 -15.82 -13.76 11.92
C LEU A 15 -15.43 -14.29 10.53
N GLN A 16 -16.32 -15.03 9.86
CA GLN A 16 -16.07 -15.55 8.51
C GLN A 16 -15.86 -14.44 7.48
N ILE A 17 -16.53 -13.29 7.64
CA ILE A 17 -16.38 -12.14 6.73
C ILE A 17 -15.16 -11.29 7.12
N ASN A 18 -14.98 -10.98 8.41
CA ASN A 18 -13.96 -10.04 8.86
C ASN A 18 -12.54 -10.61 8.80
N LEU A 19 -12.35 -11.92 9.01
CA LEU A 19 -11.02 -12.53 8.97
C LEU A 19 -10.35 -12.43 7.59
N PRO A 20 -11.03 -12.75 6.47
CA PRO A 20 -10.50 -12.49 5.14
C PRO A 20 -10.14 -11.02 4.90
N ILE A 21 -11.02 -10.08 5.29
CA ILE A 21 -10.79 -8.64 5.11
C ILE A 21 -9.53 -8.21 5.86
N MET A 22 -9.40 -8.57 7.14
CA MET A 22 -8.20 -8.31 7.94
C MET A 22 -6.96 -8.91 7.30
N ARG A 23 -7.03 -10.16 6.84
CA ARG A 23 -5.91 -10.84 6.19
C ARG A 23 -5.46 -10.12 4.93
N TYR A 24 -6.37 -9.81 4.01
CA TYR A 24 -6.02 -9.15 2.75
C TYR A 24 -5.54 -7.73 2.97
N THR A 25 -6.12 -7.01 3.92
CA THR A 25 -5.70 -5.68 4.34
C THR A 25 -4.26 -5.69 4.86
N ASN A 26 -3.94 -6.60 5.79
CA ASN A 26 -2.59 -6.73 6.34
C ASN A 26 -1.57 -7.13 5.27
N MET A 27 -1.93 -8.07 4.38
CA MET A 27 -1.07 -8.50 3.29
C MET A 27 -0.81 -7.37 2.28
N ALA A 28 -1.83 -6.58 1.95
CA ALA A 28 -1.70 -5.42 1.07
C ALA A 28 -0.86 -4.32 1.71
N SER A 29 -1.15 -3.97 2.97
CA SER A 29 -0.43 -2.96 3.74
C SER A 29 1.06 -3.28 3.79
N ALA A 30 1.44 -4.48 4.24
CA ALA A 30 2.84 -4.89 4.30
C ALA A 30 3.58 -4.76 2.96
N LYS A 31 2.91 -5.09 1.84
CA LYS A 31 3.49 -4.95 0.50
C LYS A 31 3.64 -3.49 0.08
N ILE A 32 2.65 -2.66 0.35
CA ILE A 32 2.71 -1.23 0.03
C ILE A 32 3.82 -0.55 0.84
N LEU A 33 3.92 -0.85 2.13
CA LEU A 33 4.96 -0.31 3.00
C LEU A 33 6.36 -0.74 2.56
N THR A 34 6.52 -1.99 2.14
CA THR A 34 7.79 -2.48 1.55
C THR A 34 8.16 -1.70 0.29
N PHE A 35 7.18 -1.36 -0.55
CA PHE A 35 7.40 -0.55 -1.73
C PHE A 35 7.76 0.90 -1.39
N VAL A 36 7.09 1.51 -0.40
CA VAL A 36 7.42 2.86 0.07
C VAL A 36 8.86 2.92 0.60
N ASP A 37 9.25 1.95 1.41
CA ASP A 37 10.64 1.83 1.90
C ASP A 37 11.65 1.68 0.75
N LYS A 38 11.30 0.94 -0.31
CA LYS A 38 12.13 0.88 -1.53
C LYS A 38 12.28 2.25 -2.18
N CYS A 39 11.21 3.03 -2.32
CA CYS A 39 11.28 4.39 -2.86
C CYS A 39 12.20 5.28 -2.01
N VAL A 40 12.07 5.24 -0.68
CA VAL A 40 12.92 6.01 0.25
C VAL A 40 14.40 5.63 0.07
N ARG A 41 14.71 4.33 0.03
CA ARG A 41 16.08 3.85 -0.18
C ARG A 41 16.65 4.30 -1.53
N SER A 42 15.88 4.22 -2.61
CA SER A 42 16.32 4.69 -3.92
C SER A 42 16.56 6.20 -3.94
N LEU A 43 15.68 7.00 -3.34
CA LEU A 43 15.86 8.45 -3.28
C LEU A 43 17.08 8.82 -2.41
N ASN A 44 17.27 8.18 -1.26
CA ASN A 44 18.45 8.42 -0.41
C ASN A 44 19.76 8.08 -1.15
N TYR A 45 19.78 6.98 -1.90
CA TYR A 45 20.94 6.63 -2.71
C TYR A 45 21.24 7.70 -3.77
N LEU A 46 20.22 8.14 -4.51
CA LEU A 46 20.37 9.18 -5.54
C LEU A 46 20.81 10.53 -4.92
N LYS A 47 20.27 10.90 -3.75
CA LYS A 47 20.72 12.10 -3.01
C LYS A 47 22.20 12.01 -2.65
N ASN A 48 22.66 10.85 -2.18
CA ASN A 48 24.07 10.62 -1.85
C ASN A 48 24.99 10.64 -3.07
N GLU A 49 24.47 10.29 -4.26
CA GLU A 49 25.16 10.39 -5.54
C GLU A 49 25.19 11.83 -6.11
N GLY A 50 24.60 12.80 -5.39
CA GLY A 50 24.62 14.22 -5.75
C GLY A 50 23.41 14.72 -6.54
N PHE A 51 22.36 13.90 -6.69
CA PHE A 51 21.13 14.35 -7.33
C PHE A 51 20.28 15.18 -6.37
N GLU A 52 19.75 16.30 -6.85
CA GLU A 52 18.84 17.13 -6.06
C GLU A 52 17.48 16.44 -5.93
N ILE A 53 17.03 16.26 -4.69
CA ILE A 53 15.74 15.64 -4.35
C ILE A 53 15.08 16.52 -3.29
N ASP A 54 13.90 17.03 -3.63
CA ASP A 54 13.08 17.84 -2.73
C ASP A 54 12.63 17.01 -1.51
N ASP A 55 12.86 17.56 -0.32
CA ASP A 55 12.50 16.93 0.95
C ASP A 55 10.98 16.69 1.08
N LEU A 56 10.16 17.46 0.33
CA LEU A 56 8.71 17.27 0.21
C LEU A 56 8.33 15.86 -0.26
N TYR A 57 9.18 15.19 -1.05
CA TYR A 57 8.91 13.82 -1.48
C TYR A 57 8.97 12.82 -0.33
N TYR A 58 9.90 12.99 0.60
CA TYR A 58 9.99 12.14 1.79
C TYR A 58 8.80 12.37 2.73
N GLN A 59 8.39 13.63 2.90
CA GLN A 59 7.18 13.96 3.66
C GLN A 59 5.94 13.24 3.08
N ARG A 60 5.75 13.29 1.75
CA ARG A 60 4.61 12.64 1.09
C ARG A 60 4.64 11.12 1.20
N LEU A 61 5.83 10.50 1.19
CA LEU A 61 5.98 9.07 1.44
C LEU A 61 5.62 8.70 2.89
N SER A 62 5.97 9.55 3.86
CA SER A 62 5.59 9.40 5.26
C SER A 62 4.07 9.52 5.44
N GLU A 63 3.45 10.58 4.92
CA GLU A 63 1.99 10.78 4.99
C GLU A 63 1.21 9.62 4.35
N PHE A 64 1.75 9.06 3.26
CA PHE A 64 1.17 7.89 2.64
C PHE A 64 1.32 6.62 3.49
N THR A 65 2.44 6.44 4.19
CA THR A 65 2.63 5.33 5.15
C THR A 65 1.58 5.39 6.26
N ASP A 66 1.31 6.58 6.79
CA ASP A 66 0.28 6.79 7.80
C ASP A 66 -1.12 6.51 7.23
N THR A 67 -1.39 6.96 5.99
CA THR A 67 -2.65 6.70 5.29
C THR A 67 -2.88 5.19 5.14
N ILE A 68 -1.88 4.45 4.68
CA ILE A 68 -1.98 3.00 4.46
C ILE A 68 -2.18 2.26 5.78
N SER A 69 -1.51 2.68 6.84
CA SER A 69 -1.60 2.01 8.14
C SER A 69 -2.97 2.20 8.80
N ASN A 70 -3.60 3.35 8.57
CA ASN A 70 -4.84 3.72 9.28
C ASN A 70 -6.11 3.58 8.45
N LYS A 71 -6.03 3.66 7.11
CA LYS A 71 -7.21 3.83 6.24
C LYS A 71 -7.33 2.78 5.14
N LEU A 72 -6.35 1.89 4.98
CA LEU A 72 -6.44 0.84 3.96
C LEU A 72 -7.45 -0.23 4.40
N ILE A 73 -8.45 -0.50 3.55
CA ILE A 73 -9.35 -1.64 3.71
C ILE A 73 -9.43 -2.43 2.40
N VAL A 74 -9.20 -3.73 2.48
CA VAL A 74 -9.23 -4.64 1.33
C VAL A 74 -10.26 -5.74 1.56
N ASN A 75 -11.41 -5.57 0.94
CA ASN A 75 -12.60 -6.40 1.19
C ASN A 75 -12.51 -7.81 0.62
N ASP A 76 -11.69 -8.01 -0.43
CA ASP A 76 -11.68 -9.27 -1.16
C ASP A 76 -10.32 -9.57 -1.80
N TYR A 77 -10.13 -10.86 -2.13
CA TYR A 77 -8.89 -11.35 -2.73
C TYR A 77 -8.62 -10.78 -4.12
N LYS A 78 -9.64 -10.51 -4.93
CA LYS A 78 -9.49 -9.96 -6.29
C LYS A 78 -8.94 -8.53 -6.21
N THR A 79 -9.41 -7.75 -5.24
CA THR A 79 -8.91 -6.41 -4.95
C THR A 79 -7.47 -6.47 -4.45
N TYR A 80 -7.13 -7.38 -3.53
CA TYR A 80 -5.74 -7.63 -3.14
C TYR A 80 -4.84 -7.98 -4.35
N GLN A 81 -5.30 -8.82 -5.27
CA GLN A 81 -4.50 -9.17 -6.46
C GLN A 81 -4.27 -7.96 -7.37
N LYS A 82 -5.24 -7.07 -7.54
CA LYS A 82 -5.05 -5.81 -8.29
C LYS A 82 -3.99 -4.93 -7.63
N ILE A 83 -4.07 -4.76 -6.31
CA ILE A 83 -3.07 -4.00 -5.53
C ILE A 83 -1.68 -4.61 -5.75
N LYS A 84 -1.53 -5.93 -5.62
CA LYS A 84 -0.27 -6.64 -5.86
C LYS A 84 0.29 -6.36 -7.25
N SER A 85 -0.55 -6.40 -8.29
CA SER A 85 -0.14 -6.10 -9.67
C SER A 85 0.32 -4.65 -9.84
N TYR A 86 -0.39 -3.68 -9.23
CA TYR A 86 0.03 -2.29 -9.27
C TYR A 86 1.37 -2.04 -8.56
N ILE A 87 1.59 -2.69 -7.41
CA ILE A 87 2.88 -2.61 -6.70
C ILE A 87 4.00 -3.20 -7.55
N ASN A 88 3.77 -4.34 -8.22
CA ASN A 88 4.78 -4.95 -9.08
C ASN A 88 5.15 -4.03 -10.25
N MET A 89 4.16 -3.41 -10.91
CA MET A 89 4.41 -2.44 -11.98
C MET A 89 5.19 -1.23 -11.47
N ALA A 90 4.78 -0.64 -10.34
CA ALA A 90 5.47 0.49 -9.75
C ALA A 90 6.91 0.12 -9.34
N SER A 91 7.12 -1.08 -8.80
CA SER A 91 8.45 -1.57 -8.39
C SER A 91 9.42 -1.67 -9.55
N LEU A 92 8.96 -2.10 -10.74
CA LEU A 92 9.77 -2.13 -11.96
C LEU A 92 10.20 -0.73 -12.40
N ILE A 93 9.32 0.26 -12.26
CA ILE A 93 9.64 1.66 -12.57
C ILE A 93 10.67 2.21 -11.58
N VAL A 94 10.55 1.89 -10.29
CA VAL A 94 11.57 2.25 -9.29
C VAL A 94 12.91 1.62 -9.62
N ASP A 95 12.95 0.33 -10.00
CA ASP A 95 14.20 -0.34 -10.38
C ASP A 95 14.83 0.31 -11.61
N SER A 96 14.03 0.65 -12.61
CA SER A 96 14.47 1.39 -13.79
C SER A 96 15.04 2.75 -13.40
N GLY A 97 14.31 3.54 -12.59
CA GLY A 97 14.76 4.85 -12.10
C GLY A 97 16.04 4.77 -11.30
N PHE A 98 16.20 3.76 -10.44
CA PHE A 98 17.43 3.51 -9.70
C PHE A 98 18.61 3.22 -10.65
N ASN A 99 18.42 2.29 -11.59
CA ASN A 99 19.48 1.87 -12.52
C ASN A 99 19.90 2.99 -13.49
N HIS A 100 18.96 3.83 -13.91
CA HIS A 100 19.21 4.95 -14.81
C HIS A 100 19.49 6.27 -14.10
N LYS A 101 19.59 6.25 -12.76
CA LYS A 101 19.79 7.42 -11.90
C LYS A 101 18.79 8.56 -12.15
N ASP A 102 17.52 8.20 -12.29
CA ASP A 102 16.40 9.12 -12.50
C ASP A 102 15.46 9.16 -11.28
N PRO A 103 15.57 10.20 -10.42
CA PRO A 103 14.66 10.41 -9.30
C PRO A 103 13.20 10.56 -9.74
N GLY A 104 12.96 11.15 -10.91
CA GLY A 104 11.62 11.40 -11.45
C GLY A 104 10.83 10.11 -11.68
N SER A 105 11.49 9.06 -12.14
CA SER A 105 10.90 7.72 -12.26
C SER A 105 10.50 7.13 -10.90
N VAL A 106 11.34 7.28 -9.86
CA VAL A 106 11.00 6.81 -8.51
C VAL A 106 9.78 7.55 -7.97
N ILE A 107 9.78 8.88 -8.09
CA ILE A 107 8.70 9.75 -7.62
C ILE A 107 7.38 9.47 -8.36
N SER A 108 7.42 9.37 -9.69
CA SER A 108 6.23 9.12 -10.51
C SER A 108 5.61 7.75 -10.25
N SER A 109 6.44 6.73 -9.99
CA SER A 109 5.95 5.39 -9.63
C SER A 109 5.13 5.40 -8.34
N PHE A 110 5.55 6.17 -7.34
CA PHE A 110 4.83 6.36 -6.08
C PHE A 110 3.47 7.02 -6.30
N TYR A 111 3.41 8.14 -7.04
CA TYR A 111 2.14 8.79 -7.35
C TYR A 111 1.23 7.91 -8.20
N GLY A 112 1.79 7.13 -9.11
CA GLY A 112 1.07 6.13 -9.90
C GLY A 112 0.39 5.10 -9.00
N LEU A 113 1.11 4.53 -8.03
CA LEU A 113 0.54 3.61 -7.06
C LEU A 113 -0.56 4.28 -6.23
N LYS A 114 -0.30 5.45 -5.64
CA LYS A 114 -1.28 6.20 -4.84
C LYS A 114 -2.58 6.44 -5.62
N ASN A 115 -2.48 6.90 -6.86
CA ASN A 115 -3.64 7.14 -7.72
C ASN A 115 -4.41 5.85 -8.03
N ASN A 116 -3.70 4.75 -8.28
CA ASN A 116 -4.34 3.46 -8.53
C ASN A 116 -5.08 2.93 -7.30
N LEU A 117 -4.53 3.11 -6.09
CA LEU A 117 -5.22 2.74 -4.85
C LEU A 117 -6.46 3.60 -4.62
N ASN A 118 -6.38 4.92 -4.86
CA ASN A 118 -7.53 5.81 -4.79
C ASN A 118 -8.63 5.37 -5.77
N LYS A 119 -8.27 5.00 -7.01
CA LYS A 119 -9.24 4.49 -8.01
C LYS A 119 -9.88 3.16 -7.62
N LEU A 120 -9.19 2.34 -6.80
CA LEU A 120 -9.76 1.11 -6.26
C LEU A 120 -10.70 1.36 -5.07
N ASN A 121 -10.80 2.59 -4.56
CA ASN A 121 -11.57 2.94 -3.37
C ASN A 121 -11.24 2.07 -2.15
N VAL A 122 -9.94 1.75 -1.96
CA VAL A 122 -9.44 0.95 -0.83
C VAL A 122 -8.88 1.80 0.31
N ILE A 123 -8.86 3.13 0.14
CA ILE A 123 -8.46 4.08 1.18
C ILE A 123 -9.73 4.77 1.66
N GLU A 124 -10.12 4.52 2.90
CA GLU A 124 -11.31 5.14 3.50
C GLU A 124 -11.06 6.62 3.81
N ASN A 125 -12.12 7.44 3.71
CA ASN A 125 -12.05 8.88 3.95
C ASN A 125 -11.93 9.21 5.44
#